data_AF-A0A931T1B9-F1
#
_entry.id   AF-A0A931T1B9-F1
#
_cell.length_a   1.000
_cell.length_b   1.000
_cell.length_c   1.000
_cell.angle_alpha   90.00
_cell.angle_beta   90.00
_cell.angle_gamma   90.00
#
_symmetry.space_group_name_H-M   'P 1'
#
loop_
_entity.id
_entity.type
_entity.pdbx_description
1 polymer ?
#
loop_
_entity_poly.entity_id
_entity_poly.type
_entity_poly.pdbx_seq_one_letter_code
_entity_poly.pdbx_strand_id
1 'polypeptide(L)'
;MERTDARAAAARTLAVLCAAGYIVTLAVLVATGVGLRRWLFALLVWALFIYLPMRILLEAFQTIAPALRRSLVARASIDPARYGSRASIELIVDGLFEAQVLMPRIATPLQSLKAKEASAAVLRAANRTPRVDLSAVAHRCLSTVERWTADLSSWAQSEAPQDIQVRWAGLRSLASFAAMCRVLTAAVADQTGRQMLRSAEYLDACLDYCDRLALEVDVEPWNEPPLDIQMNDDDAAAIRLAWTAYADTPPPAIDARNTFVKTLLNTATGQRDNGTTQ
;
A
#
# COMPACT_ATOMS: atom_id res chain seq x y z
N MET A 1 8.09 -11.35 5.02
CA MET A 1 7.82 -12.60 5.76
C MET A 1 6.42 -13.18 5.54
N GLU A 2 5.38 -12.39 5.24
CA GLU A 2 4.01 -12.90 4.99
C GLU A 2 3.83 -13.88 3.81
N ARG A 3 4.65 -13.79 2.75
CA ARG A 3 4.48 -14.66 1.57
C ARG A 3 4.78 -16.13 1.85
N THR A 4 5.69 -16.43 2.76
CA THR A 4 6.01 -17.80 3.18
C THR A 4 4.93 -18.40 4.05
N ASP A 5 4.30 -17.60 4.90
CA ASP A 5 3.23 -18.06 5.79
C ASP A 5 1.93 -18.33 5.02
N ALA A 6 1.59 -17.50 4.03
CA ALA A 6 0.47 -17.74 3.14
C ALA A 6 0.65 -19.03 2.30
N ARG A 7 1.88 -19.33 1.86
CA ARG A 7 2.21 -20.57 1.14
C ARG A 7 1.99 -21.80 2.02
N ALA A 8 2.48 -21.76 3.26
CA ALA A 8 2.32 -22.86 4.20
C ALA A 8 0.86 -23.04 4.61
N ALA A 9 0.12 -21.93 4.80
CA ALA A 9 -1.29 -21.96 5.15
C ALA A 9 -2.16 -22.57 4.05
N ALA A 10 -2.00 -22.15 2.79
CA ALA A 10 -2.77 -22.67 1.65
C ALA A 10 -2.50 -24.16 1.39
N ALA A 11 -1.24 -24.59 1.51
CA ALA A 11 -0.88 -26.00 1.40
C ALA A 11 -1.48 -26.84 2.54
N ARG A 12 -1.51 -26.29 3.77
CA ARG A 12 -2.14 -26.95 4.92
C ARG A 12 -3.65 -27.07 4.77
N THR A 13 -4.36 -26.01 4.36
CA THR A 13 -5.82 -26.09 4.15
C THR A 13 -6.19 -27.09 3.06
N LEU A 14 -5.44 -27.15 1.96
CA LEU A 14 -5.64 -28.17 0.92
C LEU A 14 -5.43 -29.59 1.46
N ALA A 15 -4.39 -29.81 2.27
CA ALA A 15 -4.13 -31.10 2.91
C ALA A 15 -5.24 -31.48 3.89
N VAL A 16 -5.73 -30.54 4.70
CA VAL A 16 -6.85 -30.75 5.64
C VAL A 16 -8.14 -31.10 4.91
N LEU A 17 -8.46 -30.38 3.82
CA LEU A 17 -9.64 -30.68 2.99
C LEU A 17 -9.55 -32.07 2.34
N CYS A 18 -8.37 -32.45 1.83
CA CYS A 18 -8.16 -33.79 1.27
C CYS A 18 -8.26 -34.89 2.34
N ALA A 19 -7.70 -34.66 3.53
CA ALA A 19 -7.83 -35.60 4.65
C ALA A 19 -9.29 -35.74 5.10
N ALA A 20 -10.03 -34.64 5.20
CA ALA A 20 -11.45 -34.65 5.54
C ALA A 20 -12.27 -35.43 4.49
N GLY A 21 -12.02 -35.18 3.19
CA GLY A 21 -12.68 -35.92 2.12
C GLY A 21 -12.36 -37.42 2.12
N TYR A 22 -11.11 -37.79 2.43
CA TYR A 22 -10.71 -39.18 2.61
C TYR A 22 -11.44 -39.84 3.79
N ILE A 23 -11.54 -39.17 4.94
CA ILE A 23 -12.26 -39.67 6.13
C ILE A 23 -13.75 -39.88 5.81
N VAL A 24 -14.39 -38.93 5.13
CA VAL A 24 -15.79 -39.05 4.70
C VAL A 24 -15.95 -40.24 3.76
N THR A 25 -15.02 -40.44 2.82
CA THR A 25 -15.05 -41.59 1.90
C THR A 25 -14.94 -42.92 2.64
N LEU A 26 -14.08 -43.00 3.66
CA LEU A 26 -13.98 -44.18 4.53
C LEU A 26 -15.28 -44.41 5.32
N ALA A 27 -15.89 -43.37 5.88
CA ALA A 27 -17.15 -43.47 6.61
C ALA A 27 -18.27 -44.04 5.72
N VAL A 28 -18.35 -43.62 4.45
CA VAL A 28 -19.31 -44.14 3.47
C VAL A 28 -19.02 -45.60 3.12
N LEU A 29 -17.75 -45.98 2.92
CA LEU A 29 -17.34 -47.37 2.65
C LEU A 29 -17.65 -48.33 3.81
N VAL A 30 -17.57 -47.83 5.05
CA VAL A 30 -17.97 -48.57 6.25
C VAL A 30 -19.49 -48.68 6.33
N ALA A 31 -20.23 -47.59 6.13
CA ALA A 31 -21.68 -47.56 6.20
C ALA A 31 -22.37 -48.42 5.12
N THR A 32 -21.73 -48.57 3.96
CA THR A 32 -22.26 -49.37 2.83
C THR A 32 -21.86 -50.86 2.88
N GLY A 33 -21.12 -51.29 3.91
CA GLY A 33 -20.74 -52.71 4.10
C GLY A 33 -19.65 -53.22 3.14
N VAL A 34 -19.08 -52.36 2.30
CA VAL A 34 -17.98 -52.70 1.37
C VAL A 34 -16.67 -52.97 2.13
N GLY A 35 -16.57 -52.47 3.37
CA GLY A 35 -15.51 -52.76 4.32
C GLY A 35 -14.23 -51.96 4.09
N LEU A 36 -13.39 -51.85 5.14
CA LEU A 36 -12.14 -51.10 5.10
C LEU A 36 -11.06 -51.70 4.19
N ARG A 37 -11.29 -52.86 3.56
CA ARG A 37 -10.29 -53.57 2.73
C ARG A 37 -9.74 -52.72 1.57
N ARG A 38 -10.45 -51.68 1.13
CA ARG A 38 -10.06 -50.76 0.05
C ARG A 38 -9.50 -49.41 0.55
N TRP A 39 -9.16 -49.27 1.83
CA TRP A 39 -8.66 -48.02 2.41
C TRP A 39 -7.44 -47.47 1.66
N LEU A 40 -6.49 -48.36 1.30
CA LEU A 40 -5.28 -47.98 0.56
C LEU A 40 -5.62 -47.46 -0.85
N PHE A 41 -6.62 -48.05 -1.51
CA PHE A 41 -7.08 -47.60 -2.82
C PHE A 41 -7.73 -46.21 -2.72
N ALA A 42 -8.59 -45.99 -1.73
CA ALA A 42 -9.17 -44.67 -1.48
C ALA A 42 -8.10 -43.62 -1.15
N LEU A 43 -7.05 -44.00 -0.41
CA LEU A 43 -5.93 -43.12 -0.09
C LEU A 43 -5.12 -42.77 -1.33
N LEU A 44 -4.82 -43.74 -2.19
CA LEU A 44 -4.15 -43.52 -3.47
C LEU A 44 -4.97 -42.62 -4.40
N VAL A 45 -6.29 -42.82 -4.46
CA VAL A 45 -7.18 -41.95 -5.25
C VAL A 45 -7.11 -40.51 -4.75
N TRP A 46 -7.27 -40.28 -3.45
CA TRP A 46 -7.21 -38.94 -2.88
C TRP A 46 -5.82 -38.30 -3.00
N ALA A 47 -4.74 -39.06 -2.79
CA ALA A 47 -3.38 -38.53 -2.90
C ALA A 47 -3.00 -38.20 -4.34
N LEU A 48 -3.23 -39.13 -5.28
CA LEU A 48 -2.69 -39.05 -6.63
C LEU A 48 -3.60 -38.31 -7.62
N PHE A 49 -4.93 -38.42 -7.46
CA PHE A 49 -5.90 -37.85 -8.40
C PHE A 49 -6.60 -36.59 -7.89
N ILE A 50 -6.52 -36.29 -6.59
CA ILE A 50 -7.15 -35.08 -6.02
C ILE A 50 -6.08 -34.13 -5.47
N TYR A 51 -5.28 -34.58 -4.52
CA TYR A 51 -4.28 -33.74 -3.86
C TYR A 51 -3.17 -33.31 -4.82
N LEU A 52 -2.53 -34.25 -5.52
CA LEU A 52 -1.41 -33.94 -6.42
C LEU A 52 -1.81 -32.96 -7.55
N PRO A 53 -2.92 -33.16 -8.29
CA PRO A 53 -3.35 -32.22 -9.33
C PRO A 53 -3.73 -30.86 -8.76
N MET A 54 -4.41 -30.82 -7.61
CA MET A 54 -4.77 -29.55 -6.98
C MET A 54 -3.55 -28.78 -6.51
N ARG A 55 -2.54 -29.46 -5.97
CA ARG A 55 -1.27 -28.84 -5.60
C ARG A 55 -0.54 -28.27 -6.80
N ILE A 56 -0.45 -29.03 -7.90
CA ILE A 56 0.14 -28.55 -9.16
C ILE A 56 -0.63 -27.34 -9.68
N LEU A 57 -1.97 -27.37 -9.64
CA LEU A 57 -2.80 -26.23 -10.06
C LEU A 57 -2.50 -24.99 -9.21
N LEU A 58 -2.35 -25.16 -7.90
CA LEU A 58 -2.09 -24.09 -6.95
C LEU A 58 -0.69 -23.46 -7.17
N GLU A 59 0.32 -24.29 -7.45
CA GLU A 59 1.67 -23.85 -7.85
C GLU A 59 1.67 -23.16 -9.23
N ALA A 60 0.85 -23.66 -10.18
CA ALA A 60 0.68 -23.06 -11.50
C ALA A 60 -0.02 -21.69 -11.42
N PHE A 61 -1.09 -21.56 -10.63
CA PHE A 61 -1.75 -20.27 -10.42
C PHE A 61 -0.82 -19.26 -9.75
N GLN A 62 0.08 -19.70 -8.87
CA GLN A 62 1.07 -18.82 -8.25
C GLN A 62 2.13 -18.31 -9.22
N THR A 63 2.48 -19.08 -10.26
CA THR A 63 3.40 -18.63 -11.32
C THR A 63 2.70 -17.78 -12.38
N ILE A 64 1.42 -18.06 -12.66
CA ILE A 64 0.64 -17.34 -13.66
C ILE A 64 0.09 -16.02 -13.11
N ALA A 65 -0.30 -15.94 -11.83
CA ALA A 65 -0.90 -14.73 -11.25
C ALA A 65 -0.03 -13.46 -11.37
N PRO A 66 1.31 -13.49 -11.15
CA PRO A 66 2.16 -12.33 -11.39
C PRO A 66 2.21 -11.90 -12.86
N ALA A 67 2.19 -12.86 -13.79
CA ALA A 67 2.19 -12.59 -15.22
C ALA A 67 0.85 -12.01 -15.67
N LEU A 68 -0.26 -12.58 -15.19
CA LEU A 68 -1.61 -12.04 -15.38
C LEU A 68 -1.72 -10.63 -14.81
N ARG A 69 -1.27 -10.39 -13.58
CA ARG A 69 -1.28 -9.07 -12.95
C ARG A 69 -0.48 -8.05 -13.77
N ARG A 70 0.73 -8.40 -14.22
CA ARG A 70 1.51 -7.54 -15.13
C ARG A 70 0.76 -7.24 -16.44
N SER A 71 0.11 -8.24 -17.03
CA SER A 71 -0.68 -8.06 -18.25
C SER A 71 -1.91 -7.16 -18.03
N LEU A 72 -2.57 -7.27 -16.87
CA LEU A 72 -3.72 -6.44 -16.50
C LEU A 72 -3.30 -5.00 -16.24
N VAL A 73 -2.16 -4.80 -15.57
CA VAL A 73 -1.56 -3.46 -15.38
C VAL A 73 -1.21 -2.84 -16.72
N ALA A 74 -0.53 -3.58 -17.62
CA ALA A 74 -0.17 -3.09 -18.95
C ALA A 74 -1.39 -2.77 -19.83
N ARG A 75 -2.47 -3.54 -19.71
CA ARG A 75 -3.74 -3.23 -20.40
C ARG A 75 -4.41 -2.01 -19.81
N ALA A 76 -4.46 -1.91 -18.48
CA ALA A 76 -5.04 -0.76 -17.79
C ALA A 76 -4.27 0.53 -18.09
N SER A 77 -2.94 0.50 -18.24
CA SER A 77 -2.16 1.71 -18.54
C SER A 77 -2.44 2.30 -19.92
N ILE A 78 -2.88 1.49 -20.89
CA ILE A 78 -3.17 1.94 -22.26
C ILE A 78 -4.60 2.47 -22.40
N ASP A 79 -5.50 2.10 -21.49
CA ASP A 79 -6.91 2.51 -21.53
C ASP A 79 -7.04 4.04 -21.26
N PRO A 80 -7.68 4.82 -22.15
CA PRO A 80 -7.95 6.23 -21.90
C PRO A 80 -8.93 6.46 -20.73
N ALA A 81 -9.77 5.48 -20.40
CA ALA A 81 -10.71 5.52 -19.27
C ALA A 81 -10.17 4.84 -18.00
N ARG A 82 -8.85 4.60 -17.91
CA ARG A 82 -8.21 3.80 -16.86
C ARG A 82 -8.44 4.30 -15.42
N TYR A 83 -8.72 5.58 -15.25
CA TYR A 83 -9.06 6.19 -13.96
C TYR A 83 -10.57 6.21 -13.65
N GLY A 84 -11.41 5.65 -14.52
CA GLY A 84 -12.87 5.68 -14.41
C GLY A 84 -13.48 4.56 -13.57
N SER A 85 -12.73 3.48 -13.29
CA SER A 85 -13.24 2.32 -12.54
C SER A 85 -12.43 2.06 -11.26
N ARG A 86 -13.09 1.52 -10.23
CA ARG A 86 -12.43 1.14 -8.97
C ARG A 86 -11.32 0.11 -9.20
N ALA A 87 -11.60 -0.93 -9.97
CA ALA A 87 -10.65 -2.02 -10.20
C ALA A 87 -9.43 -1.53 -11.00
N SER A 88 -9.65 -0.66 -11.98
CA SER A 88 -8.57 -0.07 -12.78
C SER A 88 -7.66 0.82 -11.93
N ILE A 89 -8.23 1.64 -11.03
CA ILE A 89 -7.44 2.48 -10.12
C ILE A 89 -6.56 1.63 -9.20
N GLU A 90 -7.10 0.55 -8.62
CA GLU A 90 -6.34 -0.35 -7.74
C GLU A 90 -5.16 -1.00 -8.50
N LEU A 91 -5.36 -1.41 -9.76
CA LEU A 91 -4.30 -1.94 -10.62
C LEU A 91 -3.24 -0.91 -11.01
N ILE A 92 -3.64 0.32 -11.35
CA ILE A 92 -2.72 1.40 -11.71
C ILE A 92 -1.85 1.78 -10.51
N VAL A 93 -2.45 1.93 -9.33
CA VAL A 93 -1.72 2.22 -8.09
C VAL A 93 -0.69 1.13 -7.82
N ASP A 94 -1.07 -0.13 -7.98
CA ASP A 94 -0.15 -1.25 -7.82
C ASP A 94 1.03 -1.19 -8.80
N GLY A 95 0.76 -0.90 -10.07
CA GLY A 95 1.79 -0.76 -11.11
C GLY A 95 2.72 0.43 -10.87
N LEU A 96 2.16 1.60 -10.53
CA LEU A 96 2.91 2.81 -10.22
C LEU A 96 3.77 2.61 -8.97
N PHE A 97 3.22 2.00 -7.92
CA PHE A 97 3.97 1.73 -6.70
C PHE A 97 5.16 0.81 -6.97
N GLU A 98 4.96 -0.28 -7.74
CA GLU A 98 6.04 -1.21 -8.08
C GLU A 98 7.11 -0.59 -8.98
N ALA A 99 6.75 0.39 -9.82
CA ALA A 99 7.67 1.03 -10.75
C ALA A 99 8.39 2.25 -10.18
N GLN A 100 7.77 2.96 -9.22
CA GLN A 100 8.20 4.31 -8.81
C GLN A 100 8.61 4.40 -7.33
N VAL A 101 8.30 3.40 -6.51
CA VAL A 101 8.53 3.48 -5.06
C VAL A 101 9.51 2.41 -4.62
N LEU A 102 10.62 2.85 -4.03
CA LEU A 102 11.55 2.00 -3.29
C LEU A 102 11.32 2.22 -1.79
N MET A 103 10.72 1.24 -1.11
CA MET A 103 10.41 1.36 0.31
C MET A 103 11.69 1.22 1.17
N PRO A 104 11.87 2.07 2.20
CA PRO A 104 12.94 1.93 3.19
C PRO A 104 12.90 0.57 3.90
N ARG A 105 14.05 0.06 4.35
CA ARG A 105 14.17 -1.24 5.04
C ARG A 105 13.41 -1.27 6.36
N ILE A 106 13.26 -0.11 7.01
CA ILE A 106 12.49 0.01 8.26
C ILE A 106 10.97 -0.16 8.02
N ALA A 107 10.50 0.02 6.79
CA ALA A 107 9.08 -0.08 6.45
C ALA A 107 8.62 -1.53 6.38
N THR A 108 7.50 -1.82 7.04
CA THR A 108 6.90 -3.16 7.04
C THR A 108 5.97 -3.35 5.84
N PRO A 109 5.58 -4.60 5.49
CA PRO A 109 4.58 -4.85 4.45
C PRO A 109 3.26 -4.10 4.68
N LEU A 110 2.86 -3.93 5.95
CA LEU A 110 1.68 -3.17 6.33
C LEU A 110 1.77 -1.71 5.86
N GLN A 111 2.95 -1.09 5.98
CA GLN A 111 3.15 0.29 5.53
C GLN A 111 3.03 0.44 4.01
N SER A 112 3.52 -0.55 3.26
CA SER A 112 3.32 -0.60 1.80
C SER A 112 1.84 -0.76 1.44
N LEU A 113 1.10 -1.60 2.18
CA LEU A 113 -0.33 -1.81 1.96
C LEU A 113 -1.12 -0.52 2.24
N LYS A 114 -0.86 0.16 3.36
CA LYS A 114 -1.50 1.43 3.74
C LYS A 114 -1.29 2.52 2.69
N ALA A 115 -0.06 2.66 2.19
CA ALA A 115 0.26 3.61 1.12
C ALA A 115 -0.54 3.34 -0.17
N LYS A 116 -0.63 2.07 -0.59
CA LYS A 116 -1.42 1.67 -1.77
C LYS A 116 -2.92 1.89 -1.58
N GLU A 117 -3.47 1.46 -0.45
CA GLU A 117 -4.89 1.64 -0.13
C GLU A 117 -5.29 3.12 -0.10
N ALA A 118 -4.45 3.96 0.53
CA ALA A 118 -4.66 5.40 0.60
C ALA A 118 -4.56 6.04 -0.79
N SER A 119 -3.54 5.70 -1.58
CA SER A 119 -3.39 6.20 -2.97
C SER A 119 -4.64 5.90 -3.80
N ALA A 120 -5.14 4.66 -3.75
CA ALA A 120 -6.34 4.26 -4.46
C ALA A 120 -7.60 4.98 -3.92
N ALA A 121 -7.69 5.22 -2.61
CA ALA A 121 -8.81 5.96 -2.02
C ALA A 121 -8.81 7.43 -2.42
N VAL A 122 -7.66 8.11 -2.40
CA VAL A 122 -7.50 9.51 -2.81
C VAL A 122 -7.83 9.67 -4.30
N LEU A 123 -7.26 8.84 -5.18
CA LEU A 123 -7.55 8.89 -6.62
C LEU A 123 -9.04 8.68 -6.92
N ARG A 124 -9.68 7.71 -6.25
CA ARG A 124 -11.13 7.47 -6.39
C ARG A 124 -11.95 8.69 -5.96
N ALA A 125 -11.60 9.31 -4.84
CA ALA A 125 -12.33 10.43 -4.31
C ALA A 125 -12.12 11.71 -5.16
N ALA A 126 -10.90 11.95 -5.64
CA ALA A 126 -10.59 13.04 -6.55
C ALA A 126 -11.36 12.90 -7.88
N ASN A 127 -11.34 11.73 -8.52
CA ASN A 127 -12.03 11.51 -9.80
C ASN A 127 -13.56 11.62 -9.70
N ARG A 128 -14.14 11.38 -8.52
CA ARG A 128 -15.58 11.52 -8.30
C ARG A 128 -16.02 12.95 -8.02
N THR A 129 -15.07 13.86 -7.75
CA THR A 129 -15.37 15.22 -7.30
C THR A 129 -14.97 16.22 -8.39
N PRO A 130 -15.92 16.79 -9.14
CA PRO A 130 -15.63 17.63 -10.33
C PRO A 130 -14.78 18.88 -10.08
N ARG A 131 -14.58 19.27 -8.81
CA ARG A 131 -13.84 20.47 -8.39
C ARG A 131 -12.46 20.17 -7.79
N VAL A 132 -12.10 18.90 -7.61
CA VAL A 132 -10.81 18.53 -7.02
C VAL A 132 -9.76 18.48 -8.11
N ASP A 133 -8.73 19.33 -7.97
CA ASP A 133 -7.52 19.24 -8.78
C ASP A 133 -6.54 18.27 -8.11
N LEU A 134 -6.27 17.14 -8.77
CA LEU A 134 -5.33 16.13 -8.27
C LEU A 134 -3.90 16.69 -8.15
N SER A 135 -3.52 17.64 -9.00
CA SER A 135 -2.24 18.34 -8.87
C SER A 135 -2.19 19.12 -7.55
N ALA A 136 -3.23 19.88 -7.22
CA ALA A 136 -3.31 20.60 -5.95
C ALA A 136 -3.26 19.64 -4.74
N VAL A 137 -3.92 18.49 -4.82
CA VAL A 137 -3.86 17.45 -3.78
C VAL A 137 -2.44 16.90 -3.62
N ALA A 138 -1.74 16.62 -4.72
CA ALA A 138 -0.36 16.15 -4.69
C ALA A 138 0.59 17.20 -4.08
N HIS A 139 0.43 18.49 -4.43
CA HIS A 139 1.20 19.58 -3.84
C HIS A 139 0.98 19.69 -2.32
N ARG A 140 -0.25 19.52 -1.84
CA ARG A 140 -0.54 19.48 -0.39
C ARG A 140 0.18 18.33 0.30
N CYS A 141 0.09 17.11 -0.25
CA CYS A 141 0.84 15.98 0.27
C CYS A 141 2.35 16.27 0.32
N LEU A 142 2.93 16.83 -0.75
CA LEU A 142 4.34 17.18 -0.83
C LEU A 142 4.73 18.19 0.26
N SER A 143 3.96 19.26 0.43
CA SER A 143 4.21 20.25 1.47
C SER A 143 4.11 19.68 2.90
N THR A 144 3.21 18.71 3.15
CA THR A 144 3.17 17.99 4.43
C THR A 144 4.41 17.13 4.62
N VAL A 145 4.89 16.42 3.59
CA VAL A 145 6.13 15.62 3.66
C VAL A 145 7.33 16.52 3.96
N GLU A 146 7.45 17.65 3.27
CA GLU A 146 8.54 18.61 3.46
C GLU A 146 8.63 19.07 4.91
N ARG A 147 7.51 19.56 5.46
CA ARG A 147 7.42 20.04 6.84
C ARG A 147 7.70 18.96 7.86
N TRP A 148 7.12 17.78 7.68
CA TRP A 148 7.35 16.66 8.59
C TRP A 148 8.81 16.20 8.55
N THR A 149 9.45 16.19 7.38
CA THR A 149 10.87 15.82 7.27
C THR A 149 11.76 16.83 8.01
N ALA A 150 11.48 18.13 7.87
CA ALA A 150 12.18 19.18 8.59
C ALA A 150 12.02 19.05 10.12
N ASP A 151 10.78 18.87 10.60
CA ASP A 151 10.48 18.65 12.02
C ASP A 151 11.25 17.44 12.57
N LEU A 152 11.24 16.34 11.82
CA LEU A 152 11.82 15.07 12.24
C LEU A 152 13.35 15.12 12.23
N SER A 153 13.96 15.82 11.27
CA SER A 153 15.39 16.12 11.27
C SER A 153 15.79 16.97 12.48
N SER A 154 15.03 18.03 12.79
CA SER A 154 15.29 18.86 13.98
C SER A 154 15.16 18.05 15.27
N TRP A 155 14.12 17.24 15.38
CA TRP A 155 13.87 16.38 16.55
C TRP A 155 15.00 15.36 16.74
N ALA A 156 15.44 14.71 15.67
CA ALA A 156 16.51 13.72 15.72
C ALA A 156 17.87 14.30 16.14
N GLN A 157 18.10 15.60 15.92
CA GLN A 157 19.30 16.29 16.40
C GLN A 157 19.21 16.68 17.89
N SER A 158 18.01 16.97 18.39
CA SER A 158 17.80 17.42 19.78
C SER A 158 17.66 16.28 20.78
N GLU A 159 17.10 15.13 20.38
CA GLU A 159 16.83 14.01 21.27
C GLU A 159 17.79 12.82 21.01
N ALA A 160 18.78 12.68 21.89
CA ALA A 160 19.52 11.43 22.07
C ALA A 160 18.59 10.33 22.69
N PRO A 161 18.94 9.04 22.64
CA PRO A 161 18.08 7.88 22.30
C PRO A 161 17.05 7.47 23.37
N GLN A 162 16.08 8.32 23.73
CA GLN A 162 15.14 7.98 24.81
C GLN A 162 13.93 7.15 24.37
N ASP A 163 13.57 7.11 23.08
CA ASP A 163 12.64 6.07 22.58
C ASP A 163 12.83 5.76 21.08
N ILE A 164 13.66 4.77 20.79
CA ILE A 164 13.89 4.30 19.42
C ILE A 164 12.62 3.74 18.75
N GLN A 165 11.63 3.28 19.53
CA GLN A 165 10.38 2.78 18.97
C GLN A 165 9.50 3.92 18.46
N VAL A 166 9.43 5.02 19.20
CA VAL A 166 8.73 6.24 18.76
C VAL A 166 9.38 6.81 17.51
N ARG A 167 10.73 6.88 17.48
CA ARG A 167 11.49 7.27 16.27
C ARG A 167 11.12 6.42 15.07
N TRP A 168 11.17 5.10 15.21
CA TRP A 168 10.87 4.18 14.13
C TRP A 168 9.40 4.22 13.70
N ALA A 169 8.47 4.40 14.62
CA ALA A 169 7.05 4.58 14.29
C ALA A 169 6.85 5.84 13.43
N GLY A 170 7.44 6.97 13.84
CA GLY A 170 7.44 8.22 13.08
C GLY A 170 8.04 8.06 11.68
N LEU A 171 9.21 7.44 11.58
CA LEU A 171 9.90 7.19 10.30
C LEU A 171 9.11 6.28 9.37
N ARG A 172 8.53 5.19 9.89
CA ARG A 172 7.69 4.28 9.09
C ARG A 172 6.44 4.98 8.57
N SER A 173 5.83 5.84 9.37
CA SER A 173 4.64 6.60 9.01
C SER A 173 4.97 7.68 7.95
N LEU A 174 6.08 8.40 8.11
CA LEU A 174 6.58 9.33 7.10
C LEU A 174 6.91 8.62 5.78
N ALA A 175 7.62 7.50 5.84
CA ALA A 175 7.99 6.72 4.67
C ALA A 175 6.77 6.23 3.88
N SER A 176 5.73 5.71 4.55
CA SER A 176 4.51 5.30 3.85
C SER A 176 3.70 6.47 3.30
N PHE A 177 3.73 7.63 3.95
CA PHE A 177 3.12 8.84 3.42
C PHE A 177 3.84 9.37 2.18
N ALA A 178 5.17 9.42 2.22
CA ALA A 178 6.02 9.81 1.08
C ALA A 178 5.83 8.85 -0.10
N ALA A 179 5.75 7.54 0.15
CA ALA A 179 5.43 6.53 -0.87
C ALA A 179 4.06 6.75 -1.53
N MET A 180 3.02 7.06 -0.74
CA MET A 180 1.72 7.44 -1.27
C MET A 180 1.82 8.70 -2.14
N CYS A 181 2.56 9.72 -1.67
CA CYS A 181 2.78 10.96 -2.42
C CYS A 181 3.50 10.71 -3.75
N ARG A 182 4.48 9.78 -3.79
CA ARG A 182 5.19 9.36 -5.00
C ARG A 182 4.26 8.71 -6.03
N VAL A 183 3.28 7.93 -5.58
CA VAL A 183 2.24 7.37 -6.46
C VAL A 183 1.30 8.46 -6.98
N LEU A 184 0.89 9.40 -6.14
CA LEU A 184 -0.01 10.50 -6.55
C LEU A 184 0.65 11.43 -7.56
N THR A 185 1.91 11.81 -7.35
CA THR A 185 2.68 12.63 -8.31
C THR A 185 2.88 11.90 -9.64
N ALA A 186 3.14 10.59 -9.61
CA ALA A 186 3.20 9.78 -10.83
C ALA A 186 1.84 9.70 -11.55
N ALA A 187 0.73 9.61 -10.82
CA ALA A 187 -0.61 9.62 -11.39
C ALA A 187 -0.96 10.99 -12.01
N VAL A 188 -0.54 12.11 -11.40
CA VAL A 188 -0.68 13.45 -11.99
C VAL A 188 0.10 13.54 -13.30
N ALA A 189 1.34 13.05 -13.32
CA ALA A 189 2.15 13.03 -14.54
C ALA A 189 1.51 12.18 -15.64
N ASP A 190 0.94 11.03 -15.27
CA ASP A 190 0.23 10.14 -16.20
C ASP A 190 -1.05 10.78 -16.78
N GLN A 191 -1.81 11.54 -15.99
CA GLN A 191 -3.04 12.21 -16.45
C GLN A 191 -2.78 13.49 -17.26
N THR A 192 -1.75 14.25 -16.90
CA THR A 192 -1.49 15.58 -17.47
C THR A 192 -0.39 15.59 -18.53
N GLY A 193 0.41 14.52 -18.61
CA GLY A 193 1.62 14.45 -19.42
C GLY A 193 2.79 15.30 -18.90
N ARG A 194 2.62 15.99 -17.75
CA ARG A 194 3.65 16.88 -17.17
C ARG A 194 4.37 16.17 -16.02
N GLN A 195 5.67 15.98 -16.16
CA GLN A 195 6.48 15.37 -15.11
C GLN A 195 6.72 16.34 -13.95
N MET A 196 6.68 15.84 -12.72
CA MET A 196 7.02 16.56 -11.49
C MET A 196 8.39 16.09 -10.98
N LEU A 197 9.45 16.27 -11.79
CA LEU A 197 10.77 15.69 -11.54
C LEU A 197 11.37 16.08 -10.18
N ARG A 198 11.39 17.37 -9.84
CA ARG A 198 11.88 17.85 -8.54
C ARG A 198 11.13 17.22 -7.36
N SER A 199 9.82 17.03 -7.49
CA SER A 199 9.01 16.38 -6.46
C SER A 199 9.33 14.89 -6.33
N ALA A 200 9.62 14.21 -7.44
CA ALA A 200 10.04 12.81 -7.42
C ALA A 200 11.41 12.66 -6.75
N GLU A 201 12.39 13.47 -7.13
CA GLU A 201 13.74 13.49 -6.54
C GLU A 201 13.70 13.76 -5.03
N TYR A 202 12.92 14.75 -4.61
CA TYR A 202 12.74 15.08 -3.19
C TYR A 202 12.13 13.92 -2.39
N LEU A 203 11.13 13.24 -2.95
CA LEU A 203 10.50 12.09 -2.30
C LEU A 203 11.45 10.89 -2.22
N ASP A 204 12.25 10.65 -3.25
CA ASP A 204 13.25 9.58 -3.26
C ASP A 204 14.32 9.87 -2.19
N ALA A 205 14.81 11.11 -2.10
CA ALA A 205 15.72 11.56 -1.03
C ALA A 205 15.09 11.43 0.37
N CYS A 206 13.80 11.75 0.51
CA CYS A 206 13.05 11.59 1.76
C CYS A 206 12.98 10.13 2.21
N LEU A 207 12.72 9.20 1.29
CA LEU A 207 12.68 7.77 1.60
C LEU A 207 14.08 7.26 2.00
N ASP A 208 15.12 7.65 1.29
CA ASP A 208 16.51 7.30 1.62
C ASP A 208 16.94 7.87 2.97
N TYR A 209 16.53 9.11 3.28
CA TYR A 209 16.76 9.71 4.59
C TYR A 209 16.05 8.96 5.72
N CYS A 210 14.80 8.52 5.51
CA CYS A 210 14.10 7.69 6.50
C CYS A 210 14.83 6.37 6.76
N ASP A 211 15.42 5.76 5.73
CA ASP A 211 16.21 4.53 5.86
C ASP A 211 17.49 4.76 6.66
N ARG A 212 18.27 5.79 6.29
CA ARG A 212 19.49 6.16 7.03
C ARG A 212 19.19 6.48 8.48
N LEU A 213 18.19 7.32 8.74
CA LEU A 213 17.80 7.70 10.09
C LEU A 213 17.24 6.54 10.92
N ALA A 214 16.81 5.44 10.30
CA ALA A 214 16.39 4.27 11.05
C ALA A 214 17.57 3.38 11.49
N LEU A 215 18.67 3.40 10.73
CA LEU A 215 19.74 2.39 10.81
C LEU A 215 21.07 2.94 11.34
N GLU A 216 21.31 4.23 11.14
CA GLU A 216 22.55 4.89 11.52
C GLU A 216 22.33 5.77 12.76
N VAL A 217 23.33 5.77 13.63
CA VAL A 217 23.32 6.59 14.85
C VAL A 217 23.60 8.05 14.51
N ASP A 218 24.59 8.28 13.64
CA ASP A 218 25.05 9.61 13.24
C ASP A 218 24.70 9.87 11.77
N VAL A 219 23.49 10.37 11.53
CA VAL A 219 23.02 10.73 10.18
C VAL A 219 23.18 12.23 9.97
N GLU A 220 23.66 12.60 8.79
CA GLU A 220 23.74 13.99 8.38
C GLU A 220 22.35 14.66 8.45
N PRO A 221 22.25 15.93 8.92
CA PRO A 221 21.03 16.71 8.84
C PRO A 221 20.37 16.68 7.47
N TRP A 222 19.04 16.76 7.42
CA TRP A 222 18.32 16.97 6.17
C TRP A 222 18.80 18.26 5.50
N ASN A 223 19.33 18.14 4.29
CA ASN A 223 19.95 19.25 3.54
C ASN A 223 19.34 19.43 2.13
N GLU A 224 18.31 18.67 1.79
CA GLU A 224 17.65 18.80 0.49
C GLU A 224 16.95 20.16 0.37
N PRO A 225 17.05 20.84 -0.78
CA PRO A 225 16.36 22.09 -1.01
C PRO A 225 14.83 21.94 -0.88
N PRO A 226 14.13 22.90 -0.24
CA PRO A 226 12.66 22.85 -0.14
C PRO A 226 12.03 22.89 -1.53
N LEU A 227 10.81 22.37 -1.69
CA LEU A 227 10.05 22.35 -2.94
C LEU A 227 9.38 23.69 -3.25
N ASP A 228 9.48 24.68 -2.36
CA ASP A 228 8.88 26.02 -2.48
C ASP A 228 7.33 25.98 -2.56
N ILE A 229 6.71 24.99 -1.92
CA ILE A 229 5.25 24.80 -1.91
C ILE A 229 4.67 25.35 -0.61
N GLN A 230 3.83 26.39 -0.72
CA GLN A 230 3.19 27.00 0.44
C GLN A 230 1.93 26.25 0.88
N MET A 231 1.82 26.02 2.19
CA MET A 231 0.60 25.51 2.85
C MET A 231 0.54 26.06 4.28
N ASN A 232 -0.67 26.16 4.85
CA ASN A 232 -0.85 26.54 6.25
C ASN A 232 -0.30 25.44 7.19
N ASP A 233 0.30 25.85 8.31
CA ASP A 233 0.82 24.98 9.39
C ASP A 233 -0.28 24.11 9.97
N ASP A 234 -1.46 24.69 10.19
CA ASP A 234 -2.62 23.96 10.72
C ASP A 234 -3.09 22.86 9.74
N ASP A 235 -3.08 23.15 8.43
CA ASP A 235 -3.45 22.18 7.40
C ASP A 235 -2.44 21.03 7.35
N ALA A 236 -1.15 21.34 7.41
CA ALA A 236 -0.08 20.34 7.42
C ALA A 236 -0.17 19.44 8.65
N ALA A 237 -0.38 20.03 9.82
CA ALA A 237 -0.57 19.31 11.08
C ALA A 237 -1.82 18.42 11.03
N ALA A 238 -2.94 18.92 10.51
CA ALA A 238 -4.19 18.16 10.38
C ALA A 238 -4.04 16.95 9.44
N ILE A 239 -3.36 17.12 8.30
CA ILE A 239 -3.09 16.02 7.35
C ILE A 239 -2.16 14.98 8.01
N ARG A 240 -1.08 15.42 8.64
CA ARG A 240 -0.13 14.54 9.35
C ARG A 240 -0.80 13.74 10.47
N LEU A 241 -1.66 14.39 11.25
CA LEU A 241 -2.41 13.75 12.34
C LEU A 241 -3.38 12.70 11.79
N ALA A 242 -4.16 13.05 10.77
CA ALA A 242 -5.12 12.13 10.16
C ALA A 242 -4.42 10.93 9.50
N TRP A 243 -3.27 11.15 8.86
CA TRP A 243 -2.44 10.09 8.30
C TRP A 243 -1.93 9.15 9.39
N THR A 244 -1.30 9.69 10.43
CA THR A 244 -0.76 8.89 11.55
C THR A 244 -1.85 8.04 12.20
N ALA A 245 -3.02 8.63 12.47
CA ALA A 245 -4.16 7.90 13.00
C ALA A 245 -4.60 6.73 12.09
N TYR A 246 -4.62 6.93 10.77
CA TYR A 246 -4.91 5.84 9.83
C TYR A 246 -3.80 4.78 9.79
N ALA A 247 -2.53 5.18 9.79
CA ALA A 247 -1.38 4.28 9.75
C ALA A 247 -1.35 3.36 10.98
N ASP A 248 -1.66 3.89 12.16
CA ASP A 248 -1.61 3.16 13.43
C ASP A 248 -2.85 2.30 13.69
N THR A 249 -3.97 2.58 13.02
CA THR A 249 -5.21 1.79 13.19
C THR A 249 -5.07 0.41 12.52
N PRO A 250 -5.31 -0.71 13.25
CA PRO A 250 -5.28 -2.05 12.68
C PRO A 250 -6.29 -2.25 11.53
N PRO A 251 -6.01 -3.10 10.53
CA PRO A 251 -6.98 -3.41 9.48
C PRO A 251 -8.22 -4.15 10.03
N PRO A 252 -9.45 -3.86 9.55
CA PRO A 252 -9.78 -2.87 8.52
C PRO A 252 -9.97 -1.44 9.09
N ALA A 253 -9.12 -0.50 8.66
CA ALA A 253 -9.13 0.89 9.15
C ALA A 253 -9.99 1.83 8.27
N ILE A 254 -11.24 1.45 7.98
CA ILE A 254 -12.08 2.13 6.97
C ILE A 254 -12.38 3.58 7.38
N ASP A 255 -12.81 3.80 8.62
CA ASP A 255 -13.22 5.13 9.08
C ASP A 255 -12.03 6.09 9.17
N ALA A 256 -10.92 5.63 9.73
CA ALA A 256 -9.68 6.42 9.79
C ALA A 256 -9.18 6.80 8.39
N ARG A 257 -9.24 5.88 7.42
CA ARG A 257 -8.91 6.17 6.02
C ARG A 257 -9.83 7.23 5.42
N ASN A 258 -11.14 7.11 5.64
CA ASN A 258 -12.12 8.06 5.10
C ASN A 258 -11.93 9.45 5.71
N THR A 259 -11.62 9.54 7.01
CA THR A 259 -11.25 10.78 7.68
C THR A 259 -10.00 11.39 7.05
N PHE A 260 -8.93 10.62 6.86
CA PHE A 260 -7.72 11.09 6.19
C PHE A 260 -8.01 11.64 4.78
N VAL A 261 -8.72 10.87 3.94
CA VAL A 261 -9.06 11.30 2.58
C VAL A 261 -9.90 12.58 2.60
N LYS A 262 -10.87 12.68 3.51
CA LYS A 262 -11.70 13.88 3.65
C LYS A 262 -10.86 15.10 4.06
N THR A 263 -9.98 14.95 5.04
CA THR A 263 -9.08 16.03 5.49
C THR A 263 -8.19 16.52 4.35
N LEU A 264 -7.61 15.59 3.59
CA LEU A 264 -6.75 15.92 2.45
C LEU A 264 -7.50 16.64 1.32
N LEU A 265 -8.75 16.24 1.03
CA LEU A 265 -9.53 16.84 -0.05
C LEU A 265 -10.20 18.16 0.34
N ASN A 266 -10.66 18.29 1.59
CA ASN A 266 -11.32 19.51 2.07
C ASN A 266 -10.37 20.71 2.13
N THR A 267 -9.12 20.46 2.54
CA THR A 267 -8.08 21.49 2.52
C THR A 267 -7.84 21.97 1.08
N ALA A 268 -7.94 21.10 0.07
CA ALA A 268 -7.83 21.47 -1.35
C ALA A 268 -8.98 22.33 -1.91
N THR A 269 -10.16 22.33 -1.29
CA THR A 269 -11.31 23.12 -1.72
C THR A 269 -11.39 24.54 -1.13
N GLY A 270 -10.62 24.84 -0.08
CA GLY A 270 -10.77 26.06 0.73
C GLY A 270 -10.18 27.36 0.17
N GLN A 271 -9.60 27.37 -1.03
CA GLN A 271 -8.81 28.51 -1.52
C GLN A 271 -9.52 29.40 -2.56
N ARG A 272 -10.81 29.17 -2.85
CA ARG A 272 -11.58 29.98 -3.82
C ARG A 272 -12.46 31.10 -3.24
N ASP A 273 -12.63 31.21 -1.93
CA ASP A 273 -13.58 32.18 -1.34
C ASP A 273 -12.95 33.48 -0.77
N ASN A 274 -11.62 33.66 -0.79
CA ASN A 274 -10.97 34.90 -0.32
C ASN A 274 -10.75 35.95 -1.42
N GLY A 275 -11.63 36.00 -2.42
CA GLY A 275 -11.43 36.78 -3.64
C GLY A 275 -12.59 37.68 -4.05
N THR A 276 -13.50 38.08 -3.16
CA THR A 276 -14.39 39.23 -3.42
C THR A 276 -15.05 39.72 -2.13
N THR A 277 -14.45 40.71 -1.49
CA THR A 277 -15.20 41.73 -0.75
C THR A 277 -14.35 43.00 -0.66
N GLN A 278 -14.78 43.96 -1.49
CA GLN A 278 -14.63 45.42 -1.45
C GLN A 278 -13.23 46.03 -1.39
#